data_AF-A0A7V9HZA7-F1
#
_entry.id   AF-A0A7V9HZA7-F1
#
_cell.length_a   1.000
_cell.length_b   1.000
_cell.length_c   1.000
_cell.angle_alpha   90.00
_cell.angle_beta   90.00
_cell.angle_gamma   90.00
#
_symmetry.space_group_name_H-M   'P 1'
#
loop_
_entity.id
_entity.type
_entity.pdbx_description
1 polymer ?
#
loop_
_entity_poly.entity_id
_entity_poly.type
_entity_poly.pdbx_seq_one_letter_code
_entity_poly.pdbx_strand_id
1 'polypeptide(L)'
;MPEHIKVVNLNCTSCGGALEIAGDMERFSCGYCGSALMVQRRGGTIGLSLVGDAVARVQVGTEKTAAELALVRLDKELATARARWHEAEKWLLLQNKAESGASPGLVILIVSVVVLLLAIYCFGS
;
A
#
# COMPACT_ATOMS: atom_id res chain seq x y z
N MET A 1 -33.30 -50.66 -14.32
CA MET A 1 -33.11 -49.84 -15.54
C MET A 1 -32.10 -48.76 -15.18
N PRO A 2 -30.85 -48.77 -15.68
CA PRO A 2 -29.84 -47.79 -15.26
C PRO A 2 -30.05 -46.47 -16.00
N GLU A 3 -30.23 -45.41 -15.23
CA GLU A 3 -30.41 -44.04 -15.69
C GLU A 3 -29.04 -43.45 -16.08
N HIS A 4 -28.83 -43.18 -17.36
CA HIS A 4 -27.58 -42.60 -17.86
C HIS A 4 -27.53 -41.11 -17.55
N ILE A 5 -26.97 -40.76 -16.39
CA ILE A 5 -26.70 -39.36 -16.00
C ILE A 5 -25.61 -38.81 -16.92
N LYS A 6 -25.97 -37.90 -17.83
CA LYS A 6 -25.00 -37.19 -18.68
C LYS A 6 -24.25 -36.16 -17.84
N VAL A 7 -23.01 -36.43 -17.49
CA VAL A 7 -22.13 -35.48 -16.81
C VAL A 7 -21.42 -34.59 -17.83
N VAL A 8 -21.34 -33.28 -17.55
CA VAL A 8 -20.61 -32.31 -18.36
C VAL A 8 -19.55 -31.67 -17.48
N ASN A 9 -18.30 -31.69 -17.94
CA ASN A 9 -17.19 -31.03 -17.26
C ASN A 9 -17.09 -29.58 -17.71
N LEU A 10 -17.18 -28.65 -16.78
CA LEU A 10 -17.09 -27.20 -17.02
C LEU A 10 -16.22 -26.56 -15.93
N ASN A 11 -15.64 -25.40 -16.21
CA ASN A 11 -14.89 -24.65 -15.22
C ASN A 11 -15.82 -23.69 -14.46
N CYS A 12 -15.59 -23.55 -13.15
CA CYS A 12 -16.28 -22.55 -12.35
C CYS A 12 -15.97 -21.14 -12.86
N THR A 13 -17.00 -20.33 -13.09
CA THR A 13 -16.82 -18.92 -13.44
C THR A 13 -16.31 -18.06 -12.28
N SER A 14 -16.35 -18.55 -11.03
CA SER A 14 -15.83 -17.83 -9.84
C SER A 14 -14.38 -18.16 -9.50
N CYS A 15 -13.98 -19.43 -9.54
CA CYS A 15 -12.66 -19.87 -9.05
C CYS A 15 -11.82 -20.62 -10.09
N GLY A 16 -12.37 -20.90 -11.29
CA GLY A 16 -11.70 -21.68 -12.33
C GLY A 16 -11.58 -23.19 -12.05
N GLY A 17 -12.03 -23.69 -10.89
CA GLY A 17 -12.00 -25.11 -10.55
C GLY A 17 -12.80 -25.97 -11.53
N ALA A 18 -12.42 -27.25 -11.69
CA ALA A 18 -13.13 -28.20 -12.53
C ALA A 18 -14.43 -28.66 -11.85
N LEU A 19 -15.57 -28.52 -12.54
CA LEU A 19 -16.90 -28.88 -12.05
C LEU A 19 -17.49 -29.94 -12.95
N GLU A 20 -17.96 -31.02 -12.32
CA GLU A 20 -18.75 -32.05 -12.98
C GLU A 20 -20.21 -31.79 -12.67
N ILE A 21 -20.98 -31.40 -13.68
CA ILE A 21 -22.40 -31.04 -13.54
C ILE A 21 -23.23 -32.10 -14.22
N ALA A 22 -24.18 -32.69 -13.48
CA ALA A 22 -25.14 -33.63 -14.03
C ALA A 22 -26.14 -32.93 -14.98
N GLY A 23 -26.58 -33.65 -16.00
CA GLY A 23 -27.37 -33.12 -17.11
C GLY A 23 -28.76 -32.60 -16.74
N ASP A 24 -29.24 -32.93 -15.55
CA ASP A 24 -30.57 -32.66 -15.00
C ASP A 24 -30.58 -31.55 -13.93
N MET A 25 -29.43 -30.98 -13.58
CA MET A 25 -29.34 -29.94 -12.54
C MET A 25 -29.39 -28.52 -13.13
N GLU A 26 -30.31 -27.69 -12.64
CA GLU A 26 -30.45 -26.27 -12.99
C GLU A 26 -29.66 -25.35 -12.05
N ARG A 27 -29.44 -25.77 -10.82
CA ARG A 27 -28.67 -25.03 -9.80
C ARG A 27 -27.60 -25.94 -9.23
N PHE A 28 -26.37 -25.45 -9.21
CA PHE A 28 -25.20 -26.19 -8.78
C PHE A 28 -24.34 -25.34 -7.85
N SER A 29 -23.90 -25.89 -6.73
CA SER A 29 -22.94 -25.24 -5.84
C SER A 29 -21.54 -25.79 -6.07
N CYS A 30 -20.58 -24.91 -6.35
CA CYS A 30 -19.19 -25.33 -6.52
C CYS A 30 -18.63 -25.91 -5.22
N GLY A 31 -18.15 -27.17 -5.23
CA GLY A 31 -17.48 -27.79 -4.08
C GLY A 31 -16.13 -27.17 -3.70
N TYR A 32 -15.52 -26.37 -4.59
CA TYR A 32 -14.24 -25.71 -4.35
C TYR A 32 -14.38 -24.33 -3.68
N CYS A 33 -15.27 -23.48 -4.19
CA CYS A 33 -15.44 -22.11 -3.71
C CYS A 33 -16.80 -21.83 -3.03
N GLY A 34 -17.73 -22.78 -3.05
CA GLY A 34 -19.08 -22.63 -2.49
C GLY A 34 -20.02 -21.77 -3.34
N SER A 35 -19.57 -21.22 -4.48
CA SER A 35 -20.41 -20.37 -5.33
C SER A 35 -21.63 -21.12 -5.87
N ALA A 36 -22.80 -20.53 -5.71
CA ALA A 36 -24.04 -21.00 -6.34
C ALA A 36 -24.10 -20.54 -7.81
N LEU A 37 -24.13 -21.50 -8.71
CA LEU A 37 -24.18 -21.35 -10.15
C LEU A 37 -25.55 -21.81 -10.65
N MET A 38 -26.07 -21.12 -11.65
CA MET A 38 -27.27 -21.49 -12.39
C MET A 38 -26.88 -21.90 -13.80
N VAL A 39 -27.34 -23.07 -14.22
CA VAL A 39 -27.04 -23.69 -15.50
C VAL A 39 -28.09 -23.22 -16.50
N GLN A 40 -27.69 -22.35 -17.43
CA GLN A 40 -28.54 -21.92 -18.54
C GLN A 40 -28.26 -22.77 -19.78
N ARG A 41 -29.27 -23.50 -20.25
CA ARG A 41 -29.17 -24.31 -21.47
C ARG A 41 -29.94 -23.60 -22.59
N ARG A 42 -29.24 -23.09 -23.61
CA ARG A 42 -29.86 -22.53 -24.81
C ARG A 42 -29.31 -23.24 -26.05
N GLY A 43 -30.20 -23.89 -26.81
CA GLY A 43 -29.98 -24.26 -28.21
C GLY A 43 -28.69 -25.01 -28.57
N GLY A 44 -28.14 -25.83 -27.66
CA GLY A 44 -26.89 -26.58 -27.89
C GLY A 44 -25.66 -26.08 -27.12
N THR A 45 -25.78 -25.00 -26.35
CA THR A 45 -24.72 -24.49 -25.47
C THR A 45 -25.17 -24.49 -24.02
N ILE A 46 -24.26 -24.90 -23.12
CA ILE A 46 -24.46 -24.87 -21.68
C ILE A 46 -23.64 -23.69 -21.14
N GLY A 47 -24.31 -22.66 -20.64
CA GLY A 47 -23.71 -21.51 -19.98
C GLY A 47 -23.92 -21.55 -18.47
N LEU A 48 -22.93 -21.11 -17.70
CA LEU A 48 -23.03 -20.97 -16.25
C LEU A 48 -23.17 -19.50 -15.88
N SER A 49 -24.24 -19.14 -15.18
CA SER A 49 -24.44 -17.81 -14.62
C SER A 49 -24.37 -17.87 -13.11
N LEU A 50 -23.65 -16.96 -12.48
CA LEU A 50 -23.65 -16.84 -11.03
C LEU A 50 -25.04 -16.45 -10.55
N VAL A 51 -25.59 -17.19 -9.59
CA VAL A 51 -26.79 -16.74 -8.89
C VAL A 51 -26.33 -15.60 -7.99
N GLY A 52 -26.58 -14.37 -8.45
CA GLY A 52 -26.32 -13.15 -7.69
C GLY A 52 -27.05 -13.22 -6.35
N ASP A 53 -26.25 -13.29 -5.29
CA ASP A 53 -26.49 -12.75 -3.93
C ASP A 53 -25.38 -13.16 -2.94
N ALA A 54 -24.49 -14.09 -3.30
CA ALA A 54 -23.40 -14.54 -2.42
C ALA A 54 -22.00 -13.99 -2.78
N VAL A 55 -21.82 -13.38 -3.95
CA VAL A 55 -20.52 -12.82 -4.38
C VAL A 55 -20.24 -11.47 -3.69
N ALA A 56 -21.28 -10.74 -3.28
CA ALA A 56 -21.13 -9.45 -2.59
C ALA A 56 -20.53 -9.55 -1.18
N ARG A 57 -20.64 -10.69 -0.49
CA ARG A 57 -20.13 -10.83 0.90
C ARG A 57 -18.72 -11.40 1.00
N VAL A 58 -18.25 -12.16 0.02
CA VAL A 58 -16.87 -12.70 0.04
C VAL A 58 -15.88 -11.70 -0.56
N GLN A 59 -16.29 -10.84 -1.50
CA GLN A 59 -15.42 -9.75 -1.96
C GLN A 59 -15.09 -8.74 -0.85
N VAL A 60 -16.05 -8.41 0.02
CA VAL A 60 -15.83 -7.48 1.13
C VAL A 60 -14.94 -8.05 2.25
N GLY A 61 -14.93 -9.38 2.44
CA GLY A 61 -14.09 -10.05 3.45
C GLY A 61 -12.62 -10.23 3.02
N THR A 62 -12.39 -10.46 1.73
CA THR A 62 -11.04 -10.70 1.17
C THR A 62 -10.34 -9.41 0.73
N GLU A 63 -11.10 -8.35 0.42
CA GLU A 63 -10.55 -7.01 0.19
C GLU A 63 -9.98 -6.38 1.46
N LYS A 64 -10.58 -6.63 2.63
CA LYS A 64 -10.05 -6.13 3.91
C LYS A 64 -8.69 -6.73 4.26
N THR A 65 -8.49 -8.03 4.07
CA THR A 65 -7.24 -8.72 4.40
C THR A 65 -6.12 -8.43 3.38
N ALA A 66 -6.44 -8.27 2.10
CA ALA A 66 -5.46 -7.81 1.09
C ALA A 66 -5.06 -6.34 1.29
N ALA A 67 -6.02 -5.48 1.67
CA ALA A 67 -5.75 -4.07 1.97
C ALA A 67 -4.93 -3.91 3.26
N GLU A 68 -5.20 -4.69 4.31
CA GLU A 68 -4.43 -4.69 5.55
C GLU A 68 -2.96 -5.11 5.32
N LEU A 69 -2.71 -6.11 4.46
CA LEU A 69 -1.35 -6.53 4.14
C LEU A 69 -0.59 -5.49 3.28
N ALA A 70 -1.28 -4.76 2.40
CA ALA A 70 -0.71 -3.65 1.65
C ALA A 70 -0.41 -2.45 2.55
N LEU A 71 -1.29 -2.14 3.51
CA LEU A 71 -1.12 -1.04 4.46
C LEU A 71 0.08 -1.26 5.39
N VAL A 72 0.29 -2.48 5.89
CA VAL A 72 1.46 -2.80 6.74
C VAL A 72 2.77 -2.59 5.98
N ARG A 73 2.79 -2.87 4.67
CA ARG A 73 4.00 -2.64 3.85
C ARG A 73 4.23 -1.16 3.57
N LEU A 74 3.16 -0.42 3.27
CA LEU A 74 3.24 1.04 3.04
C LEU A 74 3.67 1.79 4.31
N ASP A 75 3.21 1.37 5.49
CA ASP A 75 3.61 1.99 6.76
C ASP A 75 5.09 1.75 7.08
N LYS A 76 5.61 0.55 6.76
CA LYS A 76 7.05 0.27 6.86
C LYS A 76 7.87 1.16 5.92
N GLU A 77 7.44 1.33 4.67
CA GLU A 77 8.13 2.20 3.72
C GLU A 77 8.11 3.67 4.19
N LEU A 78 6.98 4.17 4.68
CA LEU A 78 6.87 5.51 5.28
C LEU A 78 7.74 5.68 6.52
N ALA A 79 7.79 4.69 7.42
CA ALA A 79 8.62 4.74 8.62
C ALA A 79 10.11 4.82 8.26
N THR A 80 10.56 4.02 7.27
CA THR A 80 11.96 4.08 6.81
C THR A 80 12.29 5.40 6.13
N ALA A 81 11.38 5.96 5.32
CA ALA A 81 11.56 7.26 4.71
C ALA A 81 11.70 8.35 5.78
N ARG A 82 10.78 8.40 6.77
CA ARG A 82 10.82 9.37 7.87
C ARG A 82 12.08 9.28 8.72
N ALA A 83 12.55 8.06 9.00
CA ALA A 83 13.81 7.87 9.72
C ALA A 83 14.99 8.51 8.97
N ARG A 84 15.10 8.28 7.66
CA ARG A 84 16.15 8.90 6.82
C ARG A 84 16.05 10.42 6.78
N TRP A 85 14.84 10.98 6.71
CA TRP A 85 14.62 12.43 6.77
C TRP A 85 15.09 13.02 8.09
N HIS A 86 14.75 12.39 9.22
CA HIS A 86 15.19 12.86 10.53
C HIS A 86 16.69 12.70 10.78
N GLU A 87 17.31 11.66 10.23
CA GLU A 87 18.77 11.49 10.29
C GLU A 87 19.49 12.56 9.47
N ALA A 88 19.00 12.85 8.25
CA ALA A 88 19.53 13.92 7.41
C ALA A 88 19.37 15.30 8.07
N GLU A 89 18.20 15.58 8.66
CA GLU A 89 17.94 16.82 9.38
C GLU A 89 18.88 17.00 10.58
N LYS A 90 19.06 15.95 11.39
CA LYS A 90 20.02 15.98 12.50
C LYS A 90 21.45 16.23 12.04
N TRP A 91 21.86 15.61 10.94
CA TRP A 91 23.19 15.81 10.37
C TRP A 91 23.41 17.26 9.93
N LEU A 92 22.42 17.87 9.27
CA LEU A 92 22.46 19.28 8.86
C LEU A 92 22.49 20.24 10.06
N LEU A 93 21.69 19.98 11.09
CA LEU A 93 21.68 20.81 12.30
C LEU A 93 23.01 20.75 13.06
N LEU A 94 23.66 19.59 13.09
CA LEU A 94 25.00 19.43 13.70
C LEU A 94 26.07 20.15 12.88
N GLN A 95 26.00 20.08 11.56
CA GLN A 95 26.93 20.80 10.68
C GLN A 95 26.76 22.31 10.87
N ASN A 96 25.56 22.86 10.72
CA ASN A 96 25.30 24.31 10.84
C ASN A 96 25.73 24.87 12.22
N LYS A 97 25.59 24.09 13.30
CA LYS A 97 26.07 24.48 14.63
C LYS A 97 27.60 24.57 14.70
N ALA A 98 28.33 23.69 14.00
CA ALA A 98 29.79 23.74 13.93
C ALA A 98 30.30 24.94 13.11
N GLU A 99 29.54 25.40 12.11
CA GLU A 99 29.91 26.55 11.27
C GLU A 99 29.53 27.91 11.89
N SER A 100 28.67 27.93 12.91
CA SER A 100 28.36 29.13 13.72
C SER A 100 29.50 29.57 14.67
N GLY A 101 30.73 29.22 14.32
CA GLY A 101 31.96 29.46 15.07
C GLY A 101 32.64 30.79 14.77
N ALA A 102 31.91 31.89 14.67
CA ALA A 102 32.53 33.17 15.03
C ALA A 102 32.64 33.16 16.56
N SER A 103 33.78 32.70 17.09
CA SER A 103 34.01 32.74 18.53
C SER A 103 33.69 34.17 19.01
N PRO A 104 32.81 34.36 20.00
CA PRO A 104 32.38 35.71 20.40
C PRO A 104 33.57 36.59 20.78
N GLY A 105 34.69 35.97 21.23
CA GLY A 105 35.95 36.66 21.50
C GLY A 105 36.58 37.35 20.28
N LEU A 106 36.54 36.74 19.09
CA LEU A 106 37.15 37.34 17.89
C LEU A 106 36.37 38.58 17.43
N VAL A 107 35.03 38.54 17.52
CA VAL A 107 34.17 39.69 17.22
C VAL A 107 34.44 40.84 18.19
N ILE A 108 34.54 40.56 19.50
CA ILE A 108 34.83 41.57 20.52
C ILE A 108 36.20 42.21 20.30
N LEU A 109 37.22 41.41 19.96
CA LEU A 109 38.57 41.92 19.68
C LEU A 109 38.56 42.87 18.47
N ILE A 110 37.93 42.49 17.35
CA ILE A 110 37.83 43.35 16.17
C ILE A 110 37.12 44.66 16.51
N VAL A 111 35.98 44.59 17.20
CA VAL A 111 35.23 45.80 17.60
C VAL A 111 36.08 46.70 18.50
N SER A 112 36.79 46.14 19.48
CA SER A 112 37.64 46.92 20.39
C SER A 112 38.77 47.64 19.65
N VAL A 113 39.40 46.97 18.67
CA VAL A 113 40.47 47.53 17.85
C VAL A 113 39.92 48.65 16.95
N VAL A 114 38.77 48.45 16.32
CA VAL A 114 38.12 49.46 15.48
C VAL A 114 37.77 50.70 16.29
N VAL A 115 37.21 50.53 17.49
CA VAL A 115 36.88 51.64 18.40
C VAL A 115 38.13 52.42 18.81
N LEU A 116 39.22 51.72 19.13
CA LEU A 116 40.50 52.35 19.47
C LEU A 116 41.07 53.15 18.29
N LEU A 117 41.04 52.60 17.07
CA LEU A 117 41.51 53.29 15.88
C LEU A 117 40.69 54.55 15.57
N LEU A 118 39.36 54.47 15.71
CA LEU A 118 38.47 55.63 15.54
C LEU A 118 38.75 56.71 16.59
N ALA A 119 38.96 56.33 17.86
CA ALA A 119 39.30 57.27 18.92
C ALA A 119 40.62 57.99 18.64
N ILE A 120 41.64 57.27 18.18
CA ILE A 120 42.94 57.85 17.80
C ILE A 120 42.77 58.85 16.63
N TYR A 121 41.95 58.49 15.63
CA TYR A 121 41.72 59.35 14.47
C TYR A 121 40.95 60.63 14.81
N CYS A 122 39.96 60.54 15.70
CA CYS A 122 39.16 61.70 16.15
C CYS A 122 39.91 62.62 17.12
N PHE A 123 40.87 62.11 17.91
CA PHE A 123 41.64 62.93 18.85
C PHE A 123 42.92 63.51 18.23
N GLY A 124 43.39 62.92 17.12
CA GLY A 124 44.57 63.35 16.38
C GLY A 124 44.32 64.32 15.23
N SER A 125 43.04 64.56 14.86
CA SER A 125 42.60 65.58 13.90
C SER A 125 42.05 66.81 14.62
#